data_AF-H2Z512-F1
#
_entry.id   AF-H2Z512-F1
#
_cell.length_a   1.000
_cell.length_b   1.000
_cell.length_c   1.000
_cell.angle_alpha   90.00
_cell.angle_beta   90.00
_cell.angle_gamma   90.00
#
_symmetry.space_group_name_H-M   'P 1'
#
loop_
_entity.id
_entity.type
_entity.pdbx_description
1 polymer ?
#
loop_
_entity_poly.entity_id
_entity_poly.type
_entity_poly.pdbx_seq_one_letter_code
_entity_poly.pdbx_strand_id
1 'polypeptide(L)'
;MKRHNIPHCSIREIDRNGIAHCMEKILDMINPSGNRPLHLSFDIDSVDPGIAPSTGTKVRGGLSYREAMYVCEEVARTGSLSVMDLVEVNPELGTPRESRATVAVAVDIIAHALGLSIRDTDYRRFPHN
;
A
#
# COMPACT_ATOMS: atom_id res chain seq x y z
N MET A 1 2.65 13.23 -15.41
CA MET A 1 1.78 13.77 -14.34
C MET A 1 1.14 15.09 -14.74
N LYS A 2 1.74 16.27 -14.48
CA LYS A 2 1.10 17.59 -14.65
C LYS A 2 0.62 17.92 -16.07
N ARG A 3 1.42 17.59 -17.09
CA ARG A 3 1.08 17.86 -18.50
C ARG A 3 -0.22 17.19 -18.96
N HIS A 4 -0.55 16.04 -18.38
CA HIS A 4 -1.71 15.22 -18.77
C HIS A 4 -2.81 15.20 -17.69
N ASN A 5 -2.71 16.07 -16.69
CA ASN A 5 -3.66 16.16 -15.57
C ASN A 5 -3.92 14.80 -14.87
N ILE A 6 -2.88 13.96 -14.77
CA ILE A 6 -2.98 12.68 -14.07
C ILE A 6 -2.97 12.97 -12.56
N PRO A 7 -4.00 12.55 -11.81
CA PRO A 7 -4.04 12.68 -10.36
C PRO A 7 -2.82 11.99 -9.75
N HIS A 8 -2.15 12.66 -8.82
CA HIS A 8 -1.00 12.12 -8.09
C HIS A 8 -0.89 12.76 -6.72
N CYS A 9 -0.34 12.02 -5.77
CA CYS A 9 0.15 12.53 -4.51
C CYS A 9 1.54 11.95 -4.26
N SER A 10 2.55 12.81 -4.18
CA SER A 10 3.93 12.47 -3.89
C SER A 10 4.19 12.36 -2.39
N ILE A 11 5.31 11.75 -1.97
CA ILE A 11 5.68 11.69 -0.55
C ILE A 11 5.73 13.09 0.09
N ARG A 12 6.21 14.11 -0.63
CA ARG A 12 6.20 15.51 -0.14
C ARG A 12 4.80 16.05 0.14
N GLU A 13 3.80 15.60 -0.63
CA GLU A 13 2.39 15.98 -0.40
C GLU A 13 1.80 15.19 0.76
N ILE A 14 2.19 13.91 0.92
CA ILE A 14 1.85 13.08 2.09
C ILE A 14 2.44 13.71 3.36
N ASP A 15 3.71 14.09 3.36
CA ASP A 15 4.38 14.76 4.50
C ASP A 15 3.66 16.04 4.93
N ARG A 16 3.11 16.78 3.97
CA ARG A 16 2.47 18.08 4.22
C ARG A 16 1.02 17.96 4.66
N ASN A 17 0.27 17.04 4.06
CA ASN A 17 -1.19 16.99 4.18
C ASN A 17 -1.71 15.72 4.86
N GLY A 18 -0.84 14.71 5.06
CA GLY A 18 -1.19 13.38 5.50
C GLY A 18 -1.74 12.49 4.39
N ILE A 19 -1.54 11.17 4.54
CA ILE A 19 -2.02 10.17 3.57
C ILE A 19 -3.54 10.18 3.40
N ALA A 20 -4.28 10.46 4.48
CA ALA A 20 -5.74 10.51 4.49
C ALA A 20 -6.29 11.53 3.50
N HIS A 21 -5.80 12.77 3.58
CA HIS A 21 -6.20 13.83 2.66
C HIS A 21 -5.83 13.51 1.21
N CYS A 22 -4.67 12.88 0.99
CA CYS A 22 -4.27 12.46 -0.34
C CYS A 22 -5.20 11.37 -0.92
N MET A 23 -5.56 10.36 -0.13
CA MET A 23 -6.46 9.29 -0.58
C MET A 23 -7.85 9.82 -0.90
N GLU A 24 -8.44 10.64 -0.02
CA GLU A 24 -9.73 11.30 -0.26
C GLU A 24 -9.72 12.04 -1.60
N LYS A 25 -8.74 12.93 -1.79
CA LYS A 25 -8.61 13.72 -3.03
C LYS A 25 -8.45 12.84 -4.27
N ILE A 26 -7.62 11.79 -4.22
CA ILE A 26 -7.39 10.93 -5.37
C ILE A 26 -8.64 10.12 -5.71
N LEU A 27 -9.31 9.54 -4.71
CA LEU A 27 -10.53 8.76 -4.90
C LEU A 27 -11.67 9.62 -5.47
N ASP A 28 -11.84 10.85 -4.98
CA ASP A 28 -12.82 11.80 -5.53
C ASP A 28 -12.57 12.10 -7.02
N MET A 29 -11.29 12.18 -7.42
CA MET A 29 -10.93 12.45 -8.82
C MET A 29 -11.15 11.24 -9.73
N ILE A 30 -10.83 10.03 -9.28
CA ILE A 30 -10.84 8.82 -10.13
C ILE A 30 -12.14 8.02 -10.05
N ASN A 31 -12.86 8.09 -8.92
CA ASN A 31 -14.11 7.38 -8.65
C ASN A 31 -15.17 8.27 -7.97
N PRO A 32 -15.56 9.42 -8.57
CA PRO A 32 -16.45 10.40 -7.95
C PRO A 32 -17.86 9.86 -7.60
N SER A 33 -18.31 8.82 -8.31
CA SER A 33 -19.60 8.17 -8.10
C SER A 33 -19.53 6.93 -7.21
N GLY A 34 -18.32 6.54 -6.76
CA GLY A 34 -18.13 5.38 -5.88
C GLY A 34 -18.49 4.03 -6.48
N ASN A 35 -18.62 3.93 -7.81
CA ASN A 35 -19.14 2.73 -8.49
C ASN A 35 -18.25 2.23 -9.63
N ARG A 36 -17.08 2.82 -9.83
CA ARG A 36 -16.12 2.36 -10.84
C ARG A 36 -15.26 1.24 -10.26
N PRO A 37 -15.07 0.13 -10.99
CA PRO A 37 -14.13 -0.90 -10.57
C PRO A 37 -12.72 -0.28 -10.47
N LEU A 38 -12.06 -0.53 -9.34
CA LEU A 38 -10.71 -0.06 -9.05
C LEU A 38 -9.71 -1.19 -9.29
N HIS A 39 -8.59 -0.83 -9.91
CA HIS A 39 -7.41 -1.68 -10.02
C HIS A 39 -6.31 -1.08 -9.17
N LEU A 40 -5.86 -1.80 -8.14
CA LEU A 40 -4.74 -1.42 -7.30
C LEU A 40 -3.47 -2.15 -7.75
N SER A 41 -2.58 -1.46 -8.47
CA SER A 41 -1.23 -1.96 -8.72
C SER A 41 -0.30 -1.40 -7.65
N PHE A 42 0.13 -2.25 -6.72
CA PHE A 42 0.95 -1.90 -5.58
C PHE A 42 2.37 -2.39 -5.80
N ASP A 43 3.31 -1.46 -5.95
CA ASP A 43 4.75 -1.75 -5.94
C ASP A 43 5.27 -1.74 -4.50
N ILE A 44 5.86 -2.85 -4.05
CA ILE A 44 6.40 -2.94 -2.67
C ILE A 44 7.53 -1.94 -2.44
N ASP A 45 8.21 -1.48 -3.49
CA ASP A 45 9.30 -0.50 -3.40
C ASP A 45 8.82 0.91 -3.03
N SER A 46 7.51 1.16 -3.09
CA SER A 46 6.88 2.38 -2.58
C SER A 46 6.92 2.48 -1.05
N VAL A 47 7.09 1.36 -0.35
CA VAL A 47 7.25 1.30 1.11
C VAL A 47 8.70 1.59 1.47
N ASP A 48 8.93 2.28 2.59
CA ASP A 48 10.29 2.61 3.02
C ASP A 48 11.15 1.33 3.15
N PRO A 49 12.39 1.31 2.61
CA PRO A 49 13.27 0.14 2.66
C PRO A 49 13.63 -0.34 4.07
N GLY A 50 13.45 0.49 5.11
CA GLY A 50 13.57 0.05 6.50
C GLY A 50 12.47 -0.92 6.93
N ILE A 51 11.37 -0.97 6.18
CA ILE A 51 10.19 -1.82 6.41
C ILE A 51 10.14 -2.95 5.36
N ALA A 52 10.33 -2.62 4.08
CA ALA A 52 10.31 -3.57 2.96
C ALA A 52 11.66 -3.61 2.20
N PRO A 53 12.72 -4.17 2.82
CA PRO A 53 14.07 -4.13 2.28
C PRO A 53 14.32 -5.02 1.05
N SER A 54 13.53 -6.05 0.79
CA SER A 54 13.83 -7.10 -0.21
C SER A 54 13.12 -6.85 -1.54
N THR A 55 13.55 -5.79 -2.23
CA THR A 55 13.09 -5.36 -3.55
C THR A 55 14.24 -4.78 -4.38
N GLY A 56 14.09 -4.74 -5.71
CA GLY A 56 15.12 -4.35 -6.67
C GLY A 56 15.52 -2.88 -6.60
N THR A 57 14.57 -1.97 -6.41
CA THR A 57 14.81 -0.51 -6.53
C THR A 57 14.46 0.22 -5.22
N LYS A 58 15.40 0.23 -4.27
CA LYS A 58 15.17 0.83 -2.94
C LYS A 58 15.29 2.36 -2.98
N VAL A 59 14.25 3.07 -2.56
CA VAL A 59 14.26 4.54 -2.41
C VAL A 59 13.91 4.90 -0.96
N ARG A 60 14.77 5.68 -0.28
CA ARG A 60 14.53 6.10 1.12
C ARG A 60 13.42 7.16 1.20
N GLY A 61 12.69 7.15 2.31
CA GLY A 61 11.57 8.05 2.53
C GLY A 61 10.33 7.59 1.78
N GLY A 62 10.12 6.28 1.71
CA GLY A 62 8.89 5.69 1.18
C GLY A 62 7.75 5.78 2.19
N LEU A 63 6.62 5.16 1.85
CA LEU A 63 5.49 5.03 2.76
C LEU A 63 5.92 4.30 4.03
N SER A 64 5.48 4.80 5.18
CA SER A 64 5.53 4.02 6.41
C SER A 64 4.59 2.81 6.31
N TYR A 65 4.80 1.80 7.17
CA TYR A 65 3.92 0.64 7.26
C TYR A 65 2.44 1.04 7.39
N ARG A 66 2.15 2.02 8.26
CA ARG A 66 0.77 2.48 8.51
C ARG A 66 0.15 3.16 7.30
N GLU A 67 0.92 3.93 6.54
CA GLU A 67 0.43 4.61 5.34
C GLU A 67 0.14 3.60 4.22
N ALA A 68 0.99 2.59 4.05
CA ALA A 68 0.76 1.51 3.09
C ALA A 68 -0.54 0.74 3.40
N MET A 69 -0.74 0.35 4.67
CA MET A 69 -1.99 -0.30 5.08
C MET A 69 -3.20 0.62 4.91
N TYR A 70 -3.05 1.91 5.23
CA TYR A 70 -4.13 2.89 5.08
C TYR A 70 -4.58 3.02 3.62
N VAL A 71 -3.66 3.06 2.66
CA VAL A 71 -4.01 3.05 1.23
C VAL A 71 -4.86 1.83 0.87
N CYS A 72 -4.44 0.65 1.34
CA CYS A 72 -5.14 -0.60 1.06
C CYS A 72 -6.53 -0.65 1.71
N GLU A 73 -6.64 -0.21 2.97
CA GLU A 73 -7.91 -0.10 3.69
C GLU A 73 -8.87 0.87 3.00
N GLU A 74 -8.42 2.06 2.60
CA GLU A 74 -9.29 3.04 1.94
C GLU A 74 -9.78 2.53 0.58
N VAL A 75 -8.93 1.84 -0.19
CA VAL A 75 -9.34 1.18 -1.42
C VAL A 75 -10.38 0.08 -1.13
N ALA A 76 -10.15 -0.76 -0.11
CA ALA A 76 -11.09 -1.80 0.30
C ALA A 76 -12.44 -1.22 0.76
N ARG A 77 -12.43 -0.11 1.52
CA ARG A 77 -13.63 0.60 2.01
C ARG A 77 -14.53 1.11 0.89
N THR A 78 -14.00 1.34 -0.31
CA THR A 78 -14.82 1.73 -1.46
C THR A 78 -15.74 0.60 -1.93
N GLY A 79 -15.48 -0.65 -1.53
CA GLY A 79 -16.19 -1.84 -2.03
C GLY A 79 -16.01 -2.06 -3.54
N SER A 80 -15.12 -1.31 -4.18
CA SER A 80 -14.98 -1.26 -5.64
C SER A 80 -13.66 -1.88 -6.13
N LEU A 81 -12.83 -2.42 -5.24
CA LEU A 81 -11.60 -3.13 -5.66
C LEU A 81 -11.97 -4.35 -6.49
N SER A 82 -11.55 -4.36 -7.75
CA SER A 82 -11.82 -5.43 -8.71
C SER A 82 -10.58 -6.26 -9.04
N VAL A 83 -9.40 -5.64 -9.02
CA VAL A 83 -8.12 -6.28 -9.36
C VAL A 83 -7.03 -5.71 -8.46
N MET A 84 -6.10 -6.55 -8.03
CA MET A 84 -4.90 -6.12 -7.34
C MET A 84 -3.68 -6.83 -7.92
N ASP A 85 -2.63 -6.06 -8.22
CA ASP A 85 -1.29 -6.58 -8.46
C ASP A 85 -0.40 -6.17 -7.28
N LEU A 86 0.35 -7.12 -6.71
CA LEU A 86 1.46 -6.82 -5.79
C LEU A 86 2.76 -7.22 -6.47
N VAL A 87 3.63 -6.24 -6.74
CA VAL A 87 4.81 -6.42 -7.58
C VAL A 87 6.11 -6.11 -6.84
N GLU A 88 7.24 -6.47 -7.47
CA GLU A 88 8.62 -6.19 -7.03
C GLU A 88 9.05 -6.77 -5.67
N VAL A 89 8.32 -7.75 -5.14
CA VAL A 89 8.77 -8.56 -4.00
C VAL A 89 9.85 -9.52 -4.49
N ASN A 90 11.09 -9.38 -3.97
CA ASN A 90 12.20 -10.26 -4.32
C ASN A 90 12.86 -10.84 -3.05
N PRO A 91 12.41 -12.02 -2.59
CA PRO A 91 12.93 -12.67 -1.38
C PRO A 91 14.42 -13.06 -1.43
N GLU A 92 15.04 -13.08 -2.62
CA GLU A 92 16.46 -13.39 -2.80
C GLU A 92 17.37 -12.20 -2.48
N LEU A 93 16.81 -10.99 -2.38
CA LEU A 93 17.57 -9.78 -2.03
C LEU A 93 17.62 -9.57 -0.51
N GLY A 94 18.84 -9.38 0.01
CA GLY A 94 19.08 -9.10 1.43
C GLY A 94 19.28 -10.34 2.28
N THR A 95 19.20 -10.17 3.60
CA THR A 95 19.33 -11.24 4.57
C THR A 95 18.01 -12.04 4.71
N PRO A 96 18.05 -13.28 5.24
CA PRO A 96 16.83 -14.04 5.52
C PRO A 96 15.82 -13.30 6.41
N ARG A 97 16.30 -12.43 7.31
CA ARG A 97 15.44 -11.61 8.16
C ARG A 97 14.71 -10.50 7.37
N GLU A 98 15.44 -9.82 6.50
CA GLU A 98 14.91 -8.77 5.63
C GLU A 98 13.89 -9.34 4.61
N SER A 99 14.21 -10.51 4.07
CA SER A 99 13.31 -11.27 3.20
C SER A 99 11.98 -11.58 3.88
N ARG A 100 12.03 -12.17 5.09
CA ARG A 100 10.82 -12.43 5.90
C ARG A 100 10.04 -11.16 6.24
N ALA A 101 10.73 -10.07 6.54
CA ALA A 101 10.08 -8.79 6.85
C ALA A 101 9.30 -8.27 5.62
N THR A 102 9.92 -8.29 4.44
CA THR A 102 9.28 -7.82 3.20
C THR A 102 8.10 -8.70 2.81
N VAL A 103 8.23 -10.03 2.93
CA VAL A 103 7.14 -10.98 2.68
C VAL A 103 5.99 -10.78 3.67
N ALA A 104 6.28 -10.51 4.94
CA ALA A 104 5.23 -10.20 5.91
C ALA A 104 4.46 -8.93 5.54
N VAL A 105 5.16 -7.86 5.17
CA VAL A 105 4.53 -6.60 4.71
C VAL A 105 3.69 -6.84 3.44
N ALA A 106 4.18 -7.64 2.50
CA ALA A 106 3.44 -8.03 1.30
C ALA A 106 2.12 -8.74 1.63
N VAL A 107 2.15 -9.69 2.57
CA VAL A 107 0.95 -10.38 3.06
C VAL A 107 -0.01 -9.40 3.74
N ASP A 108 0.50 -8.48 4.55
CA ASP A 108 -0.33 -7.47 5.22
C ASP A 108 -1.01 -6.54 4.21
N ILE A 109 -0.29 -6.05 3.18
CA ILE A 109 -0.88 -5.24 2.09
C ILE A 109 -2.06 -5.97 1.45
N ILE A 110 -1.88 -7.25 1.06
CA ILE A 110 -2.95 -8.05 0.45
C ILE A 110 -4.11 -8.22 1.42
N ALA A 111 -3.84 -8.55 2.68
CA ALA A 111 -4.88 -8.75 3.68
C ALA A 111 -5.72 -7.48 3.90
N HIS A 112 -5.08 -6.30 3.98
CA HIS A 112 -5.78 -5.03 4.16
C HIS A 112 -6.55 -4.61 2.91
N ALA A 113 -6.03 -4.88 1.71
CA ALA A 113 -6.75 -4.65 0.46
C ALA A 113 -8.01 -5.55 0.35
N LEU A 114 -7.99 -6.73 0.98
CA LEU A 114 -9.14 -7.63 1.09
C LEU A 114 -10.06 -7.34 2.28
N GLY A 115 -9.84 -6.24 3.01
CA GLY A 115 -10.74 -5.77 4.07
C GLY A 115 -10.29 -6.08 5.50
N LEU A 116 -9.07 -6.58 5.72
CA LEU A 116 -8.49 -6.56 7.06
C LEU A 116 -8.29 -5.10 7.49
N SER A 117 -8.73 -4.78 8.70
CA SER A 117 -8.57 -3.44 9.27
C SER A 117 -7.64 -3.52 10.47
N ILE A 118 -6.73 -2.56 10.60
CA ILE A 118 -5.85 -2.42 11.78
C ILE A 118 -6.67 -2.33 13.08
N ARG A 119 -7.92 -1.88 13.02
CA ARG A 119 -8.82 -1.83 14.19
C ARG A 119 -9.41 -3.19 14.57
N ASP A 120 -9.37 -4.16 13.66
CA ASP A 120 -9.97 -5.49 13.83
C ASP A 120 -8.93 -6.56 14.22
N THR A 121 -7.67 -6.19 14.44
CA THR A 121 -6.61 -7.13 14.77
C THR A 121 -6.71 -7.64 16.21
N ASP A 122 -7.48 -8.71 16.42
CA ASP A 122 -7.10 -9.77 17.36
C ASP A 122 -6.02 -10.61 16.66
N TYR A 123 -4.75 -10.27 16.88
CA TYR A 123 -3.55 -10.85 16.24
C TYR A 123 -3.39 -12.38 16.49
N ARG A 124 -4.34 -13.02 17.17
CA ARG A 124 -4.33 -14.44 17.55
C ARG A 124 -4.82 -15.42 16.47
N ARG A 125 -5.26 -14.94 15.30
CA ARG A 125 -5.87 -15.80 14.27
C ARG A 125 -4.91 -16.38 13.21
N PHE A 126 -3.66 -15.95 13.17
CA PHE A 126 -2.65 -16.52 12.27
C PHE A 126 -1.53 -17.19 13.07
N PRO A 127 -1.53 -18.52 13.21
CA PRO A 127 -0.42 -19.21 13.85
C PRO A 127 0.84 -19.04 13.00
N HIS A 128 1.86 -18.44 13.59
CA HIS A 128 3.23 -18.53 13.07
C HIS A 128 3.69 -19.98 13.31
N ASN A 129 3.54 -20.84 12.30
CA ASN A 129 4.22 -22.13 12.24
C ASN A 129 5.64 -21.94 11.71
#